data_AF-T1BED5-F1
#
_entry.id   AF-T1BED5-F1
#
_cell.length_a   1.000
_cell.length_b   1.000
_cell.length_c   1.000
_cell.angle_alpha   90.00
_cell.angle_beta   90.00
_cell.angle_gamma   90.00
#
_symmetry.space_group_name_H-M   'P 1'
#
loop_
_entity.id
_entity.type
_entity.pdbx_description
1 polymer ?
#
loop_
_entity_poly.entity_id
_entity_poly.type
_entity_poly.pdbx_seq_one_letter_code
_entity_poly.pdbx_strand_id
1 'polypeptide(L)'
;MLRHWKPLTLFLRSPGAPLDNNLCERALKKTILHRKNALFYKTLHGAQVGDLFMGLIHTCELNGANPFDYLTELQRHAKQLRQAPAAWMPWNYRAMLQAET
;
A
#
# COMPACT_ATOMS: atom_id res chain seq x y z
N MET A 1 3.76 25.18 20.28
CA MET A 1 2.65 25.28 19.31
C MET A 1 2.79 26.49 18.35
N LEU A 2 3.14 27.69 18.84
CA LEU A 2 3.24 28.92 18.01
C LEU A 2 4.18 28.82 16.79
N ARG A 3 5.26 28.01 16.88
CA ARG A 3 6.24 27.83 15.78
C ARG A 3 5.67 27.12 14.54
N HIS A 4 4.52 26.44 14.65
CA HIS A 4 3.90 25.69 13.55
C HIS A 4 2.54 26.26 13.11
N TRP A 5 2.22 27.49 13.51
CA TRP A 5 0.93 28.10 13.18
C TRP A 5 0.67 28.21 11.67
N LYS A 6 1.69 28.59 10.89
CA LYS A 6 1.60 28.65 9.42
C LYS A 6 1.21 27.30 8.80
N PRO A 7 1.92 26.18 9.04
CA PRO A 7 1.51 24.89 8.49
C PRO A 7 0.16 24.39 9.04
N LEU A 8 -0.14 24.58 10.33
CA LEU A 8 -1.41 24.14 10.93
C LEU A 8 -2.64 24.89 10.42
N THR A 9 -2.47 26.08 9.83
CA THR A 9 -3.55 26.89 9.24
C THR A 9 -3.56 26.88 7.70
N LEU A 10 -2.84 25.94 7.07
CA LEU A 10 -2.72 25.88 5.61
C LEU A 10 -4.08 25.72 4.91
N PHE A 11 -5.02 24.99 5.53
CA PHE A 11 -6.38 24.80 5.02
C PHE A 11 -7.16 26.10 4.79
N LEU A 12 -6.78 27.21 5.46
CA LEU A 12 -7.39 28.53 5.23
C LEU A 12 -6.89 29.22 3.95
N ARG A 13 -5.76 28.75 3.38
CA ARG A 13 -5.08 29.38 2.24
C ARG A 13 -4.98 28.49 1.00
N SER A 14 -5.09 27.17 1.18
CA SER A 14 -5.00 26.18 0.10
C SER A 14 -6.31 25.41 -0.02
N PRO A 15 -7.07 25.60 -1.12
CA PRO A 15 -8.24 24.78 -1.40
C PRO A 15 -7.89 23.29 -1.42
N GLY A 16 -8.73 22.46 -0.82
CA GLY A 16 -8.54 21.01 -0.76
C GLY A 16 -7.52 20.51 0.27
N ALA A 17 -6.82 21.39 0.99
CA ALA A 17 -5.97 20.95 2.09
C ALA A 17 -6.85 20.48 3.27
N PRO A 18 -6.60 19.26 3.82
CA PRO A 18 -7.39 18.73 4.92
C PRO A 18 -7.14 19.51 6.21
N LEU A 19 -8.18 19.60 7.06
CA LEU A 19 -8.12 20.26 8.37
C LEU A 19 -7.27 19.47 9.38
N ASP A 20 -7.22 18.16 9.21
CA ASP A 20 -6.52 17.22 10.09
C ASP A 20 -5.58 16.30 9.31
N ASN A 21 -4.74 15.58 10.05
CA ASN A 21 -3.77 14.64 9.50
C ASN A 21 -4.22 13.17 9.65
N ASN A 22 -5.51 12.92 9.88
CA ASN A 22 -6.00 11.59 10.25
C ASN A 22 -5.68 10.53 9.19
N LEU A 23 -5.70 10.90 7.91
CA LEU A 23 -5.35 10.00 6.80
C LEU A 23 -3.91 9.50 6.92
N CYS A 24 -2.96 10.41 7.09
CA CYS A 24 -1.54 10.05 7.24
C CYS A 24 -1.31 9.28 8.54
N GLU A 25 -1.93 9.68 9.65
CA GLU A 25 -1.80 8.98 10.93
C GLU A 25 -2.33 7.54 10.84
N ARG A 26 -3.46 7.34 10.17
CA ARG A 26 -4.00 5.99 9.90
C ARG A 26 -3.06 5.17 9.02
N ALA A 27 -2.42 5.76 8.02
CA ALA A 27 -1.44 5.08 7.19
C ALA A 27 -0.21 4.67 8.02
N LEU A 28 0.37 5.59 8.79
CA LEU A 28 1.53 5.34 9.66
C LEU A 28 1.25 4.28 10.73
N LYS A 29 0.02 4.26 11.26
CA LYS A 29 -0.40 3.28 12.27
C LYS A 29 -0.23 1.84 11.80
N LYS A 30 -0.41 1.55 10.51
CA LYS A 30 -0.22 0.20 9.95
C LYS A 30 1.24 -0.24 10.01
N THR A 31 2.17 0.65 9.62
CA THR A 31 3.61 0.39 9.70
C THR A 31 4.07 0.21 11.15
N ILE A 32 3.54 1.01 12.08
CA ILE A 32 3.84 0.87 13.51
C ILE A 32 3.35 -0.47 14.06
N LEU A 33 2.13 -0.89 13.70
CA LEU A 33 1.58 -2.18 14.08
C LEU A 33 2.40 -3.34 13.52
N HIS A 34 2.82 -3.25 12.25
CA HIS A 34 3.72 -4.22 11.62
C HIS A 34 5.02 -4.37 12.40
N ARG A 35 5.69 -3.26 12.70
CA ARG A 35 6.94 -3.24 13.46
C ARG A 35 6.79 -3.93 14.82
N LYS A 36 5.66 -3.75 15.50
CA LYS A 36 5.37 -4.43 16.77
C LYS A 36 5.25 -5.95 16.60
N ASN A 37 4.68 -6.40 15.48
CA ASN A 37 4.50 -7.82 15.18
C ASN A 37 5.74 -8.48 14.56
N ALA A 38 6.68 -7.68 14.04
CA ALA A 38 7.90 -8.14 13.38
C ALA A 38 9.00 -8.68 14.31
N LEU A 39 8.82 -8.60 15.64
CA LEU A 39 9.85 -8.98 16.63
C LEU A 39 10.18 -10.49 16.64
N PHE A 40 9.38 -11.33 15.98
CA PHE A 40 9.49 -12.79 16.03
C PHE A 40 10.11 -13.41 14.77
N TYR A 41 10.63 -12.61 13.84
CA TYR A 41 11.32 -13.16 12.67
C TYR A 41 12.63 -13.86 13.07
N LYS A 42 12.79 -15.11 12.65
CA LYS A 42 13.98 -15.94 12.95
C LYS A 42 15.22 -15.55 12.15
N THR A 43 15.03 -15.01 10.95
CA THR A 43 16.11 -14.68 10.02
C THR A 43 15.86 -13.32 9.38
N LEU A 44 16.94 -12.64 8.97
CA LEU A 44 16.85 -11.37 8.24
C LEU A 44 16.08 -11.53 6.92
N HIS A 45 16.29 -12.65 6.23
CA HIS A 45 15.57 -12.96 5.00
C HIS A 45 14.06 -13.12 5.24
N GLY A 46 13.67 -13.81 6.32
CA GLY A 46 12.25 -13.93 6.69
C GLY A 46 11.61 -12.58 7.01
N ALA A 47 12.36 -11.68 7.67
CA ALA A 47 11.91 -10.31 7.92
C ALA A 47 11.70 -9.53 6.62
N GLN A 48 12.67 -9.60 5.68
CA GLN A 48 12.56 -8.95 4.37
C GLN A 48 11.35 -9.44 3.56
N VAL A 49 11.09 -10.75 3.57
CA VAL A 49 9.91 -11.33 2.91
C VAL A 49 8.61 -10.86 3.59
N GLY A 50 8.58 -10.81 4.92
CA GLY A 50 7.45 -10.27 5.68
C GLY A 50 7.15 -8.81 5.35
N ASP A 51 8.19 -7.98 5.27
CA ASP A 51 8.09 -6.57 4.91
C ASP A 51 7.59 -6.38 3.47
N LEU A 52 8.05 -7.22 2.53
CA LEU A 52 7.57 -7.24 1.14
C LEU A 52 6.06 -7.51 1.08
N PHE A 53 5.59 -8.56 1.78
CA PHE A 53 4.17 -8.87 1.82
C PHE A 53 3.35 -7.76 2.47
N MET A 54 3.84 -7.15 3.55
CA MET A 54 3.14 -6.04 4.19
C MET A 54 2.99 -4.83 3.27
N GLY A 55 4.05 -4.49 2.52
CA GLY A 55 4.00 -3.44 1.50
C GLY A 55 2.99 -3.76 0.39
N LEU A 56 2.98 -4.99 -0.11
CA LEU A 56 2.06 -5.44 -1.14
C LEU A 56 0.60 -5.39 -0.66
N ILE A 57 0.32 -5.94 0.52
CA ILE A 57 -1.01 -5.94 1.13
C ILE A 57 -1.51 -4.50 1.29
N HIS A 58 -0.69 -3.62 1.87
CA HIS A 58 -1.12 -2.26 2.10
C HIS A 58 -1.34 -1.49 0.78
N THR A 59 -0.51 -1.74 -0.23
CA THR A 59 -0.69 -1.16 -1.57
C THR A 59 -2.01 -1.63 -2.19
N CYS A 60 -2.36 -2.91 -2.05
CA CYS A 60 -3.66 -3.42 -2.53
C CYS A 60 -4.83 -2.74 -1.82
N GLU A 61 -4.79 -2.63 -0.50
CA GLU A 61 -5.83 -1.95 0.29
C GLU A 61 -6.02 -0.48 -0.14
N LEU A 62 -4.92 0.25 -0.37
CA LEU A 62 -4.97 1.64 -0.84
C LEU A 62 -5.63 1.78 -2.22
N ASN A 63 -5.57 0.74 -3.05
CA ASN A 63 -6.16 0.71 -4.39
C ASN A 63 -7.52 -0.01 -4.43
N GLY A 64 -8.10 -0.38 -3.28
CA GLY A 64 -9.37 -1.12 -3.24
C GLY A 64 -9.28 -2.53 -3.85
N ALA A 65 -8.08 -3.10 -3.91
CA ALA A 65 -7.81 -4.46 -4.35
C ALA A 65 -7.78 -5.42 -3.17
N ASN A 66 -8.34 -6.63 -3.35
CA ASN A 66 -8.19 -7.69 -2.36
C ASN A 66 -6.77 -8.28 -2.50
N PRO A 67 -5.91 -8.26 -1.46
CA PRO A 67 -4.53 -8.73 -1.58
C PRO A 67 -4.40 -10.22 -1.93
N PHE A 68 -5.31 -11.05 -1.42
CA PHE A 68 -5.28 -12.49 -1.65
C PHE A 68 -5.71 -12.82 -3.09
N ASP A 69 -6.78 -12.19 -3.56
CA ASP A 69 -7.21 -12.24 -4.96
C ASP A 69 -6.07 -11.80 -5.89
N TYR A 70 -5.48 -10.64 -5.61
CA TYR A 70 -4.36 -10.11 -6.38
C TYR A 70 -3.18 -11.09 -6.47
N LEU A 71 -2.71 -11.63 -5.34
CA LEU A 71 -1.63 -12.62 -5.35
C LEU A 71 -1.99 -13.89 -6.12
N THR A 72 -3.24 -14.34 -5.99
CA THR A 72 -3.75 -15.51 -6.72
C THR A 72 -3.68 -15.27 -8.23
N GLU A 73 -4.13 -14.09 -8.68
CA GLU A 73 -4.12 -13.73 -10.10
C GLU A 73 -2.72 -13.54 -10.66
N LEU A 74 -1.80 -12.93 -9.88
CA LEU A 74 -0.39 -12.85 -10.25
C LEU A 74 0.24 -14.24 -10.45
N GLN A 75 -0.13 -15.21 -9.60
CA GLN A 75 0.38 -16.58 -9.70
C GLN A 75 -0.19 -17.31 -10.93
N ARG A 76 -1.49 -17.14 -11.21
CA ARG A 76 -2.15 -17.73 -12.38
C ARG A 76 -1.59 -17.19 -13.69
N HIS A 77 -1.28 -15.90 -13.74
CA HIS A 77 -0.82 -15.21 -14.95
C HIS A 77 0.68 -14.87 -14.91
N ALA A 78 1.47 -15.73 -14.25
CA ALA A 78 2.91 -15.49 -14.02
C ALA A 78 3.73 -15.33 -15.32
N LYS A 79 3.24 -15.82 -16.46
CA LYS A 79 3.90 -15.64 -17.77
C LYS A 79 3.65 -14.23 -18.32
N GLN A 80 2.40 -13.78 -18.31
CA GLN A 80 1.98 -12.43 -18.73
C GLN A 80 2.60 -11.37 -17.83
N LEU A 81 2.60 -11.61 -16.50
CA LEU A 81 3.26 -10.77 -15.51
C LEU A 81 4.75 -10.55 -15.84
N ARG A 82 5.47 -11.61 -16.19
CA ARG A 82 6.90 -11.52 -16.54
C ARG A 82 7.15 -10.70 -17.80
N GLN A 83 6.21 -10.70 -18.74
CA GLN A 83 6.31 -9.95 -19.98
C GLN A 83 5.96 -8.47 -19.80
N ALA A 84 4.95 -8.16 -18.98
CA ALA A 84 4.48 -6.79 -18.77
C ALA A 84 4.15 -6.48 -17.30
N PRO A 85 5.15 -6.37 -16.40
CA PRO A 85 4.90 -6.20 -14.96
C PRO A 85 4.04 -4.97 -14.61
N ALA A 86 4.25 -3.87 -15.33
CA ALA A 86 3.52 -2.62 -15.09
C ALA A 86 2.01 -2.72 -15.36
N ALA A 87 1.56 -3.71 -16.15
CA ALA A 87 0.15 -3.95 -16.43
C ALA A 87 -0.56 -4.76 -15.34
N TRP A 88 0.21 -5.38 -14.43
CA TRP A 88 -0.28 -6.27 -13.38
C TRP A 88 -0.15 -5.66 -11.99
N MET A 89 -0.18 -4.33 -11.89
CA MET A 89 -0.15 -3.64 -10.60
C MET A 89 -1.53 -3.69 -9.91
N PRO A 90 -1.62 -3.44 -8.59
CA PRO A 90 -2.87 -3.54 -7.85
C PRO A 90 -4.01 -2.65 -8.37
N TRP A 91 -3.70 -1.58 -9.09
CA TRP A 91 -4.68 -0.64 -9.66
C TRP A 91 -5.14 -0.97 -11.09
N ASN A 92 -4.48 -1.89 -11.80
CA ASN A 92 -4.79 -2.18 -13.21
C ASN A 92 -4.88 -3.66 -13.57
N TYR A 93 -4.49 -4.60 -12.69
CA TYR A 93 -4.56 -6.05 -12.98
C TYR A 93 -5.97 -6.52 -13.39
N ARG A 94 -7.03 -5.93 -12.83
CA ARG A 94 -8.42 -6.27 -13.16
C ARG A 94 -8.77 -6.02 -14.63
N ALA A 95 -8.18 -5.01 -15.25
CA ALA A 95 -8.37 -4.74 -16.67
C ALA A 95 -7.71 -5.82 -17.54
N MET A 96 -6.61 -6.43 -17.07
CA MET A 96 -5.98 -7.55 -17.77
C MET A 96 -6.85 -8.80 -17.74
N LEU A 97 -7.49 -9.08 -16.60
CA LEU A 97 -8.44 -10.20 -16.47
C LEU A 97 -9.64 -10.06 -17.41
N GLN A 98 -10.14 -8.84 -17.58
CA GLN A 98 -11.26 -8.55 -18.47
C GLN A 98 -10.88 -8.65 -19.96
N ALA A 99 -9.63 -8.38 -20.32
CA ALA A 99 -9.16 -8.48 -21.70
C ALA A 99 -8.94 -9.93 -22.18
N GLU A 100 -8.88 -10.88 -21.24
CA GLU A 100 -8.67 -12.31 -21.51
C GLU A 100 -9.99 -13.10 -21.55
N THR A 101 -11.12 -12.45 -21.25
CA THR A 101 -12.50 -13.01 -21.32
C THR A 101 -13.20 -12.58 -22.59
#